data_AF-A0AAE3H4S0-F1
#
_entry.id   AF-A0AAE3H4S0-F1
#
_cell.length_a   1.000
_cell.length_b   1.000
_cell.length_c   1.000
_cell.angle_alpha   90.00
_cell.angle_beta   90.00
_cell.angle_gamma   90.00
#
_symmetry.space_group_name_H-M   'P 1'
#
loop_
_entity.id
_entity.type
_entity.pdbx_description
1 polymer ?
#
loop_
_entity_poly.entity_id
_entity_poly.type
_entity_poly.pdbx_seq_one_letter_code
_entity_poly.pdbx_strand_id
1 'polypeptide(L)'
;MILKVLKKILGVIVLSNLNVVAATMVCFVAFYKLPNNQPFHDFLSLAQLGLTCWAIYVLDRLKDNISKPEISTDRHKFHYDNQFILQILMIAAVSISVVIIFFQPLNLIIYGFFIIILAGFYLYFISPKFPYLKEIFMPFIYTLAVVGVPFVLDSSISLSSWILGLMFFGITIQNTFSFSFFEFLENESEENICKKIGIRNTRKVINYITALNIFVVIFFFSNQINYPNLLGFVLVTISLVTSLIVAAAPKFKNNYRWLIDSLLFLPLIIL
;
A
#
# COMPACT_ATOMS: atom_id res chain seq x y z
N MET A 1 -7.70 22.73 -24.72
CA MET A 1 -8.10 23.09 -23.34
C MET A 1 -8.30 21.85 -22.46
N ILE A 2 -9.12 20.87 -22.88
CA ILE A 2 -9.43 19.63 -22.14
C ILE A 2 -8.18 18.85 -21.69
N LEU A 3 -7.21 18.63 -22.58
CA LEU A 3 -5.98 17.88 -22.27
C LEU A 3 -5.14 18.51 -21.14
N LYS A 4 -5.13 19.85 -21.05
CA LYS A 4 -4.41 20.59 -19.99
C LYS A 4 -5.12 20.45 -18.64
N VAL A 5 -6.46 20.50 -18.64
CA VAL A 5 -7.27 20.31 -17.43
C VAL A 5 -7.11 18.87 -16.91
N LEU A 6 -7.20 17.87 -17.79
CA LEU A 6 -7.01 16.47 -17.44
C LEU A 6 -5.63 16.22 -16.81
N LYS A 7 -4.56 16.76 -17.41
CA LYS A 7 -3.20 16.64 -16.89
C LYS A 7 -3.06 17.27 -15.49
N LYS A 8 -3.72 18.40 -15.25
CA LYS A 8 -3.73 19.07 -13.93
C LYS A 8 -4.45 18.22 -12.88
N ILE A 9 -5.62 17.67 -13.20
CA ILE A 9 -6.39 16.80 -12.30
C ILE A 9 -5.60 15.54 -11.95
N LEU A 10 -5.04 14.86 -12.96
CA LEU A 10 -4.19 13.68 -12.76
C LEU A 10 -2.98 14.01 -11.88
N GLY A 11 -2.35 15.17 -12.10
CA GLY A 11 -1.27 15.67 -11.25
C GLY A 11 -1.69 15.78 -9.78
N VAL A 12 -2.85 16.40 -9.50
CA VAL A 12 -3.36 16.52 -8.12
C VAL A 12 -3.65 15.16 -7.51
N ILE A 13 -4.27 14.23 -8.23
CA ILE A 13 -4.56 12.87 -7.75
C ILE A 13 -3.26 12.15 -7.34
N VAL A 14 -2.23 12.22 -8.19
CA VAL A 14 -0.94 11.55 -7.92
C VAL A 14 -0.16 12.23 -6.81
N LEU A 15 -0.21 13.56 -6.72
CA LEU A 15 0.50 14.33 -5.69
C LEU A 15 -0.18 14.20 -4.33
N SER A 16 -1.50 14.04 -4.27
CA SER A 16 -2.25 13.84 -3.03
C SER A 16 -2.34 12.37 -2.56
N ASN A 17 -1.67 11.44 -3.25
CA ASN A 17 -1.69 9.99 -3.00
C ASN A 17 -3.06 9.31 -3.21
N LEU A 18 -4.02 9.97 -3.86
CA LEU A 18 -5.34 9.39 -4.12
C LEU A 18 -5.28 8.16 -5.05
N ASN A 19 -4.27 8.09 -5.92
CA ASN A 19 -4.03 6.89 -6.74
C ASN A 19 -3.73 5.66 -5.86
N VAL A 20 -2.96 5.84 -4.79
CA VAL A 20 -2.59 4.75 -3.87
C VAL A 20 -3.81 4.31 -3.07
N VAL A 21 -4.64 5.26 -2.64
CA VAL A 21 -5.90 4.99 -1.94
C VAL A 21 -6.85 4.17 -2.82
N ALA A 22 -7.02 4.57 -4.09
CA ALA A 22 -7.85 3.83 -5.03
C ALA A 22 -7.30 2.42 -5.32
N ALA A 23 -5.98 2.26 -5.46
CA ALA A 23 -5.38 0.93 -5.61
C ALA A 23 -5.58 0.05 -4.37
N THR A 24 -5.49 0.66 -3.18
CA THR A 24 -5.76 0.00 -1.89
C THR A 24 -7.18 -0.52 -1.80
N MET A 25 -8.15 0.31 -2.21
CA MET A 25 -9.56 -0.07 -2.30
C MET A 25 -9.78 -1.22 -3.28
N VAL A 26 -9.11 -1.22 -4.44
CA VAL A 26 -9.15 -2.34 -5.39
C VAL A 26 -8.61 -3.63 -4.78
N CYS A 27 -7.44 -3.58 -4.15
CA CYS A 27 -6.88 -4.75 -3.48
C CYS A 27 -7.84 -5.26 -2.38
N PHE A 28 -8.43 -4.37 -1.60
CA PHE A 28 -9.40 -4.74 -0.58
C PHE A 28 -10.62 -5.47 -1.16
N VAL A 29 -11.21 -4.95 -2.24
CA VAL A 29 -12.33 -5.63 -2.93
C VAL A 29 -11.90 -7.01 -3.44
N ALA A 30 -10.66 -7.14 -3.94
CA ALA A 30 -10.14 -8.42 -4.39
C ALA A 30 -10.00 -9.44 -3.25
N PHE A 31 -9.53 -9.01 -2.08
CA PHE A 31 -9.45 -9.86 -0.89
C PHE A 31 -10.82 -10.15 -0.27
N TYR A 32 -11.77 -9.23 -0.37
CA TYR A 32 -13.16 -9.44 0.07
C TYR A 32 -13.82 -10.63 -0.63
N LYS A 33 -13.50 -10.86 -1.91
CA LYS A 33 -14.03 -12.01 -2.68
C LYS A 33 -13.40 -13.37 -2.28
N LEU A 34 -12.32 -13.42 -1.49
CA LEU A 34 -11.54 -14.65 -1.24
C LEU A 34 -12.13 -15.75 -0.34
N PRO A 35 -13.28 -15.60 0.33
CA PRO A 35 -13.92 -16.77 0.94
C PRO A 35 -14.77 -17.52 -0.09
N ASN A 36 -15.61 -16.79 -0.84
CA ASN A 36 -16.76 -17.38 -1.54
C ASN A 36 -17.01 -16.79 -2.95
N ASN A 37 -16.10 -15.96 -3.47
CA ASN A 37 -16.26 -15.20 -4.71
C ASN A 37 -17.57 -14.41 -4.78
N GLN A 38 -18.07 -13.95 -3.63
CA GLN A 38 -19.34 -13.24 -3.53
C GLN A 38 -19.22 -11.81 -4.07
N PRO A 39 -20.30 -11.25 -4.63
CA PRO A 39 -20.34 -9.84 -4.99
C PRO A 39 -20.00 -8.94 -3.81
N PHE A 40 -19.23 -7.90 -4.10
CA PHE A 40 -18.83 -6.91 -3.10
C PHE A 40 -20.03 -6.06 -2.66
N HIS A 41 -20.24 -5.94 -1.35
CA HIS A 41 -21.35 -5.16 -0.78
C HIS A 41 -20.98 -4.32 0.46
N ASP A 42 -19.78 -4.46 1.01
CA ASP A 42 -19.36 -3.74 2.23
C ASP A 42 -18.76 -2.36 1.92
N PHE A 43 -19.60 -1.46 1.39
CA PHE A 43 -19.20 -0.10 1.03
C PHE A 43 -18.75 0.74 2.23
N LEU A 44 -19.23 0.45 3.44
CA LEU A 44 -18.85 1.17 4.65
C LEU A 44 -17.39 0.87 5.02
N SER A 45 -16.98 -0.40 5.05
CA SER A 45 -15.59 -0.75 5.31
C SER A 45 -14.65 -0.25 4.21
N LEU A 46 -15.09 -0.29 2.95
CA LEU A 46 -14.32 0.25 1.83
C LEU A 46 -14.11 1.77 1.94
N ALA A 47 -15.16 2.52 2.26
CA ALA A 47 -15.08 3.96 2.46
C ALA A 47 -14.18 4.30 3.65
N GLN A 48 -14.34 3.58 4.77
CA GLN A 48 -13.53 3.77 5.96
C GLN A 48 -12.05 3.44 5.73
N LEU A 49 -11.75 2.37 4.99
CA LEU A 49 -10.38 2.04 4.57
C LEU A 49 -9.79 3.16 3.71
N GLY A 50 -10.53 3.63 2.71
CA GLY A 50 -10.07 4.69 1.81
C GLY A 50 -9.77 5.99 2.56
N LEU A 51 -10.70 6.44 3.39
CA LEU A 51 -10.56 7.65 4.21
C LEU A 51 -9.40 7.55 5.19
N THR A 52 -9.29 6.43 5.91
CA THR A 52 -8.23 6.21 6.90
C THR A 52 -6.85 6.08 6.22
N CYS A 53 -6.77 5.35 5.11
CA CYS A 53 -5.56 5.22 4.31
C CYS A 53 -5.07 6.60 3.85
N TRP A 54 -5.96 7.41 3.28
CA TRP A 54 -5.63 8.76 2.84
C TRP A 54 -5.19 9.66 4.00
N ALA A 55 -5.90 9.64 5.13
CA ALA A 55 -5.56 10.43 6.31
C ALA A 55 -4.18 10.07 6.87
N ILE A 56 -3.83 8.77 6.94
CA ILE A 56 -2.51 8.31 7.38
C ILE A 56 -1.42 8.80 6.42
N TYR A 57 -1.65 8.73 5.10
CA TYR A 57 -0.70 9.26 4.11
C TYR A 57 -0.48 10.77 4.25
N VAL A 58 -1.55 11.54 4.46
CA VAL A 58 -1.42 12.98 4.69
C VAL A 58 -0.64 13.25 5.97
N LEU A 59 -0.97 12.56 7.06
CA LEU A 59 -0.30 12.74 8.35
C LEU A 59 1.20 12.42 8.29
N ASP A 60 1.57 11.29 7.68
CA ASP A 60 2.95 10.86 7.48
C ASP A 60 3.74 11.93 6.72
N ARG A 61 3.17 12.49 5.65
CA ARG A 61 3.80 13.55 4.84
C ARG A 61 3.92 14.87 5.57
N LEU A 62 2.91 15.26 6.35
CA LEU A 62 2.97 16.48 7.16
C LEU A 62 4.07 16.37 8.22
N LYS A 63 4.25 15.19 8.82
CA LYS A 63 5.32 14.93 9.79
C LYS A 63 6.70 14.96 9.14
N ASP A 64 6.84 14.38 7.94
CA ASP A 64 8.08 14.42 7.17
C ASP A 64 8.47 15.85 6.81
N ASN A 65 7.52 16.69 6.39
CA ASN A 65 7.76 18.10 6.07
C ASN A 65 8.28 18.91 7.26
N ILE A 66 7.82 18.60 8.48
CA ILE A 66 8.31 19.25 9.71
C ILE A 66 9.74 18.79 10.03
N SER A 67 10.03 17.51 9.80
CA SER A 67 11.28 16.88 10.22
C SER A 67 12.43 17.07 9.23
N LYS A 68 12.13 17.29 7.94
CA LYS A 68 13.10 17.35 6.84
C LYS A 68 12.72 18.42 5.80
N PRO A 69 12.84 19.72 6.15
CA PRO A 69 12.42 20.81 5.27
C PRO A 69 13.21 20.90 3.95
N GLU A 70 14.38 20.25 3.86
CA GLU A 70 15.28 20.33 2.70
C GLU A 70 14.94 19.31 1.57
N ILE A 71 14.08 18.31 1.82
CA ILE A 71 13.75 17.29 0.80
C ILE A 71 12.61 17.79 -0.10
N SER A 72 12.95 18.31 -1.28
CA SER A 72 11.98 18.87 -2.23
C SER A 72 11.66 17.95 -3.41
N THR A 73 11.10 16.76 -3.17
CA THR A 73 10.36 16.09 -4.26
C THR A 73 9.11 16.92 -4.58
N ASP A 74 8.60 16.86 -5.82
CA ASP A 74 7.35 17.54 -6.21
C ASP A 74 6.17 17.25 -5.27
N ARG A 75 6.11 16.03 -4.70
CA ARG A 75 5.07 15.62 -3.74
C ARG A 75 5.22 16.33 -2.38
N HIS A 76 6.42 16.36 -1.81
CA HIS A 76 6.70 17.10 -0.56
C HIS A 76 6.34 18.58 -0.73
N LYS A 77 6.73 19.18 -1.86
CA LYS A 77 6.37 20.56 -2.19
C LYS A 77 4.86 20.77 -2.27
N PHE A 78 4.14 19.89 -2.98
CA PHE A 78 2.67 19.97 -3.05
C PHE A 78 2.01 19.91 -1.66
N HIS A 79 2.46 18.98 -0.80
CA HIS A 79 1.93 18.84 0.55
C HIS A 79 2.24 20.06 1.44
N TYR A 80 3.42 20.66 1.28
CA TYR A 80 3.81 21.87 1.98
C TYR A 80 2.95 23.06 1.54
N ASP A 81 2.85 23.29 0.22
CA ASP A 81 2.11 24.40 -0.37
C ASP A 81 0.60 24.34 -0.06
N ASN A 82 0.05 23.14 0.17
CA ASN A 82 -1.38 22.91 0.43
C ASN A 82 -1.66 22.43 1.87
N GLN A 83 -0.72 22.57 2.79
CA GLN A 83 -0.79 21.97 4.13
C GLN A 83 -2.09 22.29 4.87
N PHE A 84 -2.53 23.56 4.88
CA PHE A 84 -3.74 23.97 5.59
C PHE A 84 -4.99 23.26 5.06
N ILE A 85 -5.16 23.21 3.74
CA ILE A 85 -6.30 22.55 3.10
C ILE A 85 -6.25 21.04 3.36
N LEU A 86 -5.07 20.43 3.21
CA LEU A 86 -4.88 19.01 3.47
C LEU A 86 -5.18 18.63 4.93
N GLN A 87 -4.84 19.49 5.90
CA GLN A 87 -5.18 19.29 7.30
C GLN A 87 -6.70 19.34 7.54
N ILE A 88 -7.41 20.31 6.95
CA ILE A 88 -8.88 20.39 7.07
C ILE A 88 -9.52 19.12 6.48
N LEU A 89 -9.11 18.73 5.27
CA LEU A 89 -9.63 17.54 4.62
C LEU A 89 -9.30 16.26 5.40
N MET A 90 -8.10 16.17 5.99
CA MET A 90 -7.70 15.07 6.86
C MET A 90 -8.58 14.98 8.11
N ILE A 91 -8.84 16.12 8.78
CA ILE A 91 -9.75 16.18 9.93
C ILE A 91 -11.15 15.73 9.52
N ALA A 92 -11.66 16.21 8.38
CA ALA A 92 -12.96 15.78 7.86
C ALA A 92 -12.99 14.26 7.58
N ALA A 93 -11.95 13.71 6.95
CA ALA A 93 -11.85 12.28 6.68
C ALA A 93 -11.85 11.45 7.98
N VAL A 94 -11.10 11.89 9.01
CA VAL A 94 -11.10 11.25 10.33
C VAL A 94 -12.48 11.35 10.99
N SER A 95 -13.13 12.51 10.97
CA SER A 95 -14.46 12.69 11.53
C SER A 95 -15.50 11.78 10.86
N ILE A 96 -15.47 11.67 9.53
CA ILE A 96 -16.35 10.77 8.78
C ILE A 96 -16.04 9.31 9.15
N SER A 97 -14.77 8.92 9.21
CA SER A 97 -14.39 7.57 9.65
C SER A 97 -14.90 7.26 11.07
N VAL A 98 -14.84 8.21 12.01
CA VAL A 98 -15.38 8.04 13.37
C VAL A 98 -16.89 7.81 13.34
N VAL A 99 -17.63 8.52 12.48
CA VAL A 99 -19.07 8.28 12.31
C VAL A 99 -19.33 6.89 11.73
N ILE A 100 -18.56 6.45 10.73
CA ILE A 100 -18.72 5.12 10.12
C ILE A 100 -18.51 3.99 11.14
N ILE A 101 -17.60 4.16 12.12
CA ILE A 101 -17.34 3.15 13.16
C ILE A 101 -18.62 2.72 13.90
N PHE A 102 -19.58 3.63 14.14
CA PHE A 102 -20.84 3.29 14.81
C PHE A 102 -21.75 2.35 14.01
N PHE A 103 -21.48 2.17 12.72
CA PHE A 103 -22.21 1.27 11.83
C PHE A 103 -21.46 -0.04 11.56
N GLN A 104 -20.28 -0.22 12.15
CA GLN A 104 -19.44 -1.41 11.95
C GLN A 104 -19.71 -2.48 13.01
N PRO A 105 -19.54 -3.77 12.66
CA PRO A 105 -19.70 -4.85 13.63
C PRO A 105 -18.56 -4.83 14.67
N LEU A 106 -18.84 -5.27 15.89
CA LEU A 106 -17.93 -5.14 17.04
C LEU A 106 -16.56 -5.81 16.81
N ASN A 107 -16.53 -6.96 16.13
CA ASN A 107 -15.29 -7.65 15.74
C ASN A 107 -14.38 -6.73 14.90
N LEU A 108 -14.95 -5.98 13.95
CA LEU A 108 -14.21 -5.06 13.11
C LEU A 108 -13.73 -3.83 13.89
N ILE A 109 -14.54 -3.33 14.83
CA ILE A 109 -14.14 -2.21 15.72
C ILE A 109 -12.93 -2.62 16.57
N ILE A 110 -12.99 -3.80 17.20
CA ILE A 110 -11.88 -4.34 18.01
C ILE A 110 -10.64 -4.51 17.14
N TYR A 111 -10.78 -5.09 15.94
CA TYR A 111 -9.67 -5.27 15.01
C TYR A 111 -9.04 -3.94 14.57
N GLY A 112 -9.88 -2.97 14.21
CA GLY A 112 -9.45 -1.62 13.85
C GLY A 112 -8.69 -0.92 14.98
N PHE A 113 -9.12 -1.12 16.23
CA PHE A 113 -8.41 -0.60 17.41
C PHE A 113 -6.98 -1.15 17.53
N PHE A 114 -6.78 -2.45 17.27
CA PHE A 114 -5.43 -3.03 17.23
C PHE A 114 -4.55 -2.43 16.12
N ILE A 115 -5.11 -2.20 14.93
CA ILE A 115 -4.37 -1.55 13.84
C ILE A 115 -3.99 -0.11 14.21
N ILE A 116 -4.90 0.65 14.84
CA ILE A 116 -4.63 2.01 15.30
C ILE A 116 -3.51 2.02 16.36
N ILE A 117 -3.54 1.09 17.32
CA ILE A 117 -2.46 0.95 18.32
C ILE A 117 -1.14 0.66 17.62
N LEU A 118 -1.11 -0.29 16.68
CA LEU A 118 0.11 -0.65 15.96
C LEU A 118 0.66 0.53 15.15
N ALA A 119 -0.20 1.23 14.42
CA ALA A 119 0.17 2.39 13.63
C ALA A 119 0.64 3.56 14.50
N GLY A 120 -0.07 3.86 15.60
CA GLY A 120 0.32 4.87 16.58
C GLY A 120 1.65 4.51 17.25
N PHE A 121 1.82 3.26 17.68
CA PHE A 121 3.07 2.79 18.27
C PHE A 121 4.26 3.02 17.33
N TYR A 122 4.10 2.61 16.07
CA TYR A 122 5.10 2.86 15.04
C TYR A 122 5.37 4.36 14.84
N LEU A 123 4.33 5.17 14.63
CA LEU A 123 4.46 6.59 14.31
C LEU A 123 5.09 7.42 15.43
N TYR A 124 4.77 7.14 16.70
CA TYR A 124 5.22 7.96 17.82
C TYR A 124 6.48 7.43 18.50
N PHE A 125 6.72 6.11 18.53
CA PHE A 125 7.85 5.53 19.25
C PHE A 125 8.97 5.03 18.33
N ILE A 126 8.64 4.46 17.18
CA ILE A 126 9.62 3.82 16.28
C ILE A 126 10.14 4.80 15.23
N SER A 127 9.25 5.39 14.44
CA SER A 127 9.57 6.27 13.31
C SER A 127 10.56 7.40 13.65
N PRO A 128 10.44 8.12 14.79
CA PRO A 128 11.39 9.18 15.13
C PRO A 128 12.82 8.70 15.43
N LYS A 129 12.97 7.46 15.93
CA LYS A 129 14.28 6.90 16.32
C LYS A 129 14.91 6.04 15.21
N PHE A 130 14.07 5.38 14.43
CA PHE A 130 14.46 4.40 13.43
C PHE A 130 13.62 4.58 12.16
N PRO A 131 13.85 5.67 11.39
CA PRO A 131 13.01 5.99 10.23
C PRO A 131 13.05 4.93 9.14
N TYR A 132 14.14 4.17 9.03
CA TYR A 132 14.30 3.03 8.11
C TYR A 132 13.44 1.79 8.47
N LEU A 133 12.80 1.77 9.64
CA LEU A 133 11.86 0.69 9.98
C LEU A 133 10.49 0.93 9.35
N LYS A 134 10.24 2.10 8.76
CA LYS A 134 9.00 2.38 8.03
C LYS A 134 8.76 1.35 6.94
N GLU A 135 9.81 0.91 6.24
CA GLU A 135 9.71 -0.07 5.18
C GLU A 135 9.33 -1.47 5.65
N ILE A 136 9.41 -1.75 6.96
CA ILE A 136 8.99 -3.02 7.57
C ILE A 136 7.59 -2.87 8.17
N PHE A 137 7.34 -1.83 8.97
CA PHE A 137 6.05 -1.64 9.65
C PHE A 137 4.91 -1.27 8.72
N MET A 138 5.16 -0.45 7.69
CA MET A 138 4.10 -0.03 6.77
C MET A 138 3.49 -1.21 5.98
N PRO A 139 4.27 -2.17 5.45
CA PRO A 139 3.73 -3.41 4.88
C PRO A 139 2.82 -4.19 5.83
N PHE A 140 3.16 -4.28 7.12
CA PHE A 140 2.31 -4.94 8.12
C PHE A 140 0.97 -4.23 8.28
N ILE A 141 1.01 -2.92 8.58
CA ILE A 141 -0.20 -2.11 8.77
C ILE A 141 -1.09 -2.16 7.51
N TYR A 142 -0.46 -2.04 6.34
CA TYR A 142 -1.17 -2.03 5.06
C TYR A 142 -1.83 -3.38 4.75
N THR A 143 -1.11 -4.49 4.96
CA THR A 143 -1.65 -5.83 4.75
C THR A 143 -2.78 -6.13 5.75
N LEU A 144 -2.60 -5.79 7.02
CA LEU A 144 -3.64 -5.95 8.03
C LEU A 144 -4.92 -5.18 7.66
N ALA A 145 -4.78 -3.97 7.13
CA ALA A 145 -5.92 -3.18 6.69
C ALA A 145 -6.62 -3.77 5.44
N VAL A 146 -5.84 -4.18 4.43
CA VAL A 146 -6.38 -4.66 3.14
C VAL A 146 -6.92 -6.10 3.21
N VAL A 147 -6.16 -7.00 3.84
CA VAL A 147 -6.45 -8.44 3.90
C VAL A 147 -7.19 -8.79 5.19
N GLY A 148 -6.76 -8.20 6.30
CA GLY A 148 -7.27 -8.57 7.62
C GLY A 148 -8.71 -8.16 7.86
N VAL A 149 -9.16 -7.01 7.32
CA VAL A 149 -10.57 -6.59 7.44
C VAL A 149 -11.52 -7.61 6.79
N PRO A 150 -11.35 -8.01 5.51
CA PRO A 150 -12.11 -9.13 4.93
C PRO A 150 -12.07 -10.42 5.76
N PHE A 151 -10.91 -10.74 6.35
CA PHE A 151 -10.72 -11.98 7.08
C PHE A 151 -11.37 -12.00 8.47
N VAL A 152 -11.58 -10.82 9.06
CA VAL A 152 -12.31 -10.68 10.33
C VAL A 152 -13.82 -10.73 10.12
N LEU A 153 -14.28 -10.30 8.94
CA LEU A 153 -15.70 -10.29 8.58
C LEU A 153 -16.23 -11.68 8.20
N ASP A 154 -15.38 -12.55 7.66
CA ASP A 154 -15.76 -13.92 7.31
C ASP A 154 -15.22 -14.94 8.33
N SER A 155 -16.08 -15.83 8.82
CA SER A 155 -15.74 -16.84 9.82
C SER A 155 -15.03 -18.08 9.26
N SER A 156 -14.90 -18.18 7.94
CA SER A 156 -14.50 -19.41 7.21
C SER A 156 -13.36 -19.18 6.21
N ILE A 157 -12.28 -18.53 6.67
CA ILE A 157 -11.11 -18.27 5.81
C ILE A 157 -10.34 -19.54 5.49
N SER A 158 -10.26 -19.87 4.19
CA SER A 158 -9.52 -21.02 3.70
C SER A 158 -8.00 -20.83 3.83
N LEU A 159 -7.24 -21.93 3.85
CA LEU A 159 -5.77 -21.88 3.81
C LEU A 159 -5.25 -21.16 2.57
N SER A 160 -5.93 -21.33 1.42
CA SER A 160 -5.55 -20.65 0.17
C SER A 160 -5.63 -19.13 0.31
N SER A 161 -6.65 -18.62 1.00
CA SER A 161 -6.83 -17.19 1.28
C SER A 161 -5.69 -16.67 2.18
N TRP A 162 -5.31 -17.42 3.22
CA TRP A 162 -4.14 -17.08 4.06
C TRP A 162 -2.83 -17.02 3.27
N ILE A 163 -2.60 -17.99 2.39
CA ILE A 163 -1.41 -18.01 1.52
C ILE A 163 -1.39 -16.77 0.61
N LEU A 164 -2.52 -16.42 -0.01
CA LEU A 164 -2.63 -15.21 -0.84
C LEU A 164 -2.41 -13.93 -0.02
N GLY A 165 -2.89 -13.90 1.23
CA GLY A 165 -2.63 -12.81 2.16
C GLY A 165 -1.13 -12.63 2.46
N LEU A 166 -0.41 -13.74 2.66
CA LEU A 166 1.04 -13.73 2.84
C LEU A 166 1.80 -13.33 1.56
N MET A 167 1.34 -13.76 0.39
CA MET A 167 1.91 -13.30 -0.89
C MET A 167 1.75 -11.79 -1.06
N PHE A 168 0.55 -11.26 -0.74
CA PHE A 168 0.29 -9.83 -0.77
C PHE A 168 1.16 -9.07 0.23
N PHE A 169 1.33 -9.59 1.45
CA PHE A 169 2.31 -9.04 2.40
C PHE A 169 3.71 -8.95 1.78
N GLY A 170 4.17 -10.02 1.14
CA GLY A 170 5.44 -10.01 0.40
C GLY A 170 5.51 -8.91 -0.66
N ILE A 171 4.45 -8.73 -1.46
CA ILE A 171 4.37 -7.65 -2.46
C ILE A 171 4.46 -6.27 -1.82
N THR A 172 3.82 -6.07 -0.67
CA THR A 172 3.85 -4.76 0.00
C THR A 172 5.25 -4.44 0.55
N ILE A 173 5.99 -5.45 1.04
CA ILE A 173 7.43 -5.31 1.35
C ILE A 173 8.21 -4.99 0.08
N GLN A 174 7.93 -5.70 -1.02
CA GLN A 174 8.62 -5.48 -2.28
C GLN A 174 8.43 -4.05 -2.79
N ASN A 175 7.24 -3.48 -2.65
CA ASN A 175 6.93 -2.10 -3.03
C ASN A 175 7.73 -1.10 -2.16
N THR A 176 7.71 -1.24 -0.84
CA THR A 176 8.46 -0.32 0.05
C THR A 176 9.97 -0.41 -0.18
N PHE A 177 10.52 -1.62 -0.34
CA PHE A 177 11.94 -1.81 -0.62
C PHE A 177 12.33 -1.26 -2.00
N SER A 178 11.45 -1.37 -2.99
CA SER A 178 11.66 -0.78 -4.31
C SER A 178 11.70 0.75 -4.23
N PHE A 179 10.82 1.37 -3.43
CA PHE A 179 10.89 2.81 -3.20
C PHE A 179 12.20 3.24 -2.55
N SER A 180 12.63 2.59 -1.48
CA SER A 180 13.90 2.91 -0.83
C SER A 180 15.10 2.68 -1.75
N PHE A 181 15.03 1.68 -2.63
CA PHE A 181 16.06 1.44 -3.64
C PHE A 181 16.20 2.63 -4.59
N PHE A 182 15.10 3.12 -5.16
CA PHE A 182 15.14 4.26 -6.08
C PHE A 182 15.43 5.59 -5.38
N GLU A 183 14.85 5.83 -4.20
CA GLU A 183 15.14 7.01 -3.36
C GLU A 183 16.63 7.07 -3.01
N PHE A 184 17.27 5.93 -2.70
CA PHE A 184 18.72 5.88 -2.49
C PHE A 184 19.54 6.23 -3.75
N LEU A 185 19.08 5.82 -4.96
CA LEU A 185 19.73 6.19 -6.23
C LEU A 185 19.54 7.66 -6.61
N GLU A 186 18.51 8.32 -6.08
CA GLU A 186 18.27 9.76 -6.26
C GLU A 186 19.06 10.57 -5.23
N ASN A 187 19.06 10.14 -3.98
CA ASN A 187 19.72 10.82 -2.88
C ASN A 187 20.23 9.84 -1.81
N GLU A 188 21.53 9.56 -1.84
CA GLU A 188 22.19 8.66 -0.89
C GLU A 188 22.15 9.17 0.57
N SER A 189 21.88 10.47 0.77
CA SER A 189 21.77 11.04 2.11
C SER A 189 20.49 10.60 2.84
N GLU A 190 19.45 10.17 2.12
CA GLU A 190 18.17 9.79 2.71
C GLU A 190 18.29 8.54 3.61
N GLU A 191 17.75 8.63 4.82
CA GLU A 191 17.71 7.50 5.74
C GLU A 191 16.52 6.58 5.41
N ASN A 192 16.83 5.45 4.78
CA ASN A 192 15.89 4.40 4.39
C ASN A 192 16.52 3.01 4.56
N ILE A 193 15.73 1.94 4.37
CA ILE A 193 16.23 0.57 4.54
C ILE A 193 17.40 0.26 3.59
N CYS A 194 17.38 0.79 2.36
CA CYS A 194 18.39 0.53 1.35
C CYS A 194 19.76 1.08 1.77
N LYS A 195 19.80 2.23 2.46
CA LYS A 195 21.03 2.77 3.06
C LYS A 195 21.58 1.86 4.16
N LYS A 196 20.72 1.21 4.96
CA LYS A 196 21.14 0.34 6.07
C LYS A 196 21.64 -1.03 5.61
N ILE A 197 20.92 -1.69 4.69
CA ILE A 197 21.28 -3.05 4.25
C ILE A 197 22.09 -3.08 2.94
N GLY A 198 22.12 -1.97 2.20
CA GLY A 198 22.82 -1.82 0.93
C GLY A 198 21.99 -2.24 -0.29
N ILE A 199 22.24 -1.57 -1.42
CA ILE A 199 21.60 -1.80 -2.74
C ILE A 199 21.49 -3.28 -3.11
N ARG A 200 22.59 -4.04 -2.94
CA ARG A 200 22.64 -5.46 -3.32
C ARG A 200 21.68 -6.30 -2.49
N ASN A 201 21.56 -6.04 -1.19
CA ASN A 201 20.67 -6.80 -0.32
C ASN A 201 19.22 -6.38 -0.51
N THR A 202 18.94 -5.09 -0.74
CA THR A 202 17.60 -4.62 -1.14
C THR A 202 17.11 -5.35 -2.40
N ARG A 203 17.94 -5.43 -3.44
CA ARG A 203 17.61 -6.20 -4.67
C ARG A 203 17.42 -7.69 -4.40
N LYS A 204 18.25 -8.29 -3.54
CA LYS A 204 18.09 -9.69 -3.15
C LYS A 204 16.73 -9.93 -2.50
N VAL A 205 16.32 -9.10 -1.53
CA VAL A 205 15.01 -9.24 -0.86
C VAL A 205 13.86 -9.18 -1.88
N ILE A 206 13.89 -8.19 -2.78
CA ILE A 206 12.89 -8.03 -3.87
C ILE A 206 12.82 -9.30 -4.74
N ASN A 207 13.97 -9.84 -5.13
CA ASN A 207 14.03 -11.04 -5.96
C ASN A 207 13.63 -12.31 -5.21
N TYR A 208 13.97 -12.43 -3.92
CA TYR A 208 13.56 -13.56 -3.07
C TYR A 208 12.05 -13.61 -2.90
N ILE A 209 11.41 -12.47 -2.64
CA ILE A 209 9.95 -12.37 -2.56
C ILE A 209 9.32 -12.79 -3.89
N THR A 210 9.87 -12.32 -5.01
CA THR A 210 9.38 -12.69 -6.35
C THR A 210 9.50 -14.20 -6.61
N ALA A 211 10.66 -14.78 -6.32
CA ALA A 211 10.90 -16.22 -6.47
C ALA A 211 9.97 -17.04 -5.58
N LEU A 212 9.77 -16.61 -4.33
CA LEU A 212 8.85 -17.25 -3.39
C LEU A 212 7.40 -17.19 -3.89
N ASN A 213 6.93 -16.04 -4.36
CA ASN A 213 5.58 -15.90 -4.90
C ASN A 213 5.38 -16.80 -6.14
N ILE A 214 6.35 -16.83 -7.06
CA ILE A 214 6.32 -17.73 -8.24
C ILE A 214 6.23 -19.18 -7.79
N PHE A 215 7.07 -19.59 -6.85
CA PHE A 215 7.04 -20.94 -6.27
C PHE A 215 5.66 -21.24 -5.68
N VAL A 216 5.12 -20.37 -4.84
CA VAL A 216 3.81 -20.56 -4.21
C VAL A 216 2.70 -20.73 -5.25
N VAL A 217 2.66 -19.91 -6.31
CA VAL A 217 1.65 -20.04 -7.36
C VAL A 217 1.77 -21.35 -8.13
N ILE A 218 2.98 -21.76 -8.50
CA ILE A 218 3.20 -23.02 -9.22
C ILE A 218 2.72 -24.21 -8.38
N PHE A 219 2.99 -24.22 -7.08
CA PHE A 219 2.66 -25.35 -6.20
C PHE A 219 1.21 -25.36 -5.69
N PHE A 220 0.63 -24.20 -5.38
CA PHE A 220 -0.70 -24.13 -4.74
C PHE A 220 -1.83 -23.69 -5.67
N PHE A 221 -1.54 -23.01 -6.78
CA PHE A 221 -2.56 -22.29 -7.57
C PHE A 221 -2.55 -22.62 -9.08
N SER A 222 -1.85 -23.68 -9.51
CA SER A 222 -1.68 -24.03 -10.94
C SER A 222 -2.78 -24.91 -11.53
N ASN A 223 -3.57 -25.59 -10.70
CA ASN A 223 -4.37 -26.74 -11.14
C ASN A 223 -5.82 -26.44 -11.55
N GLN A 224 -6.33 -25.22 -11.34
CA GLN A 224 -7.75 -24.87 -11.60
C GLN A 224 -7.93 -23.41 -12.04
N ILE A 225 -9.01 -23.12 -12.76
CA ILE A 225 -9.46 -21.75 -13.06
C ILE A 225 -10.53 -21.37 -12.04
N ASN A 226 -10.10 -21.03 -10.83
CA ASN A 226 -10.97 -20.51 -9.77
C ASN A 226 -10.45 -19.14 -9.31
N TYR A 227 -11.27 -18.40 -8.56
CA TYR A 227 -10.93 -17.04 -8.15
C TYR A 227 -9.62 -16.93 -7.33
N PRO A 228 -9.37 -17.78 -6.31
CA PRO A 228 -8.09 -17.78 -5.61
C PRO A 228 -6.87 -17.98 -6.53
N ASN A 229 -6.96 -18.88 -7.51
CA ASN A 229 -5.87 -19.13 -8.46
C ASN A 229 -5.63 -17.92 -9.36
N LEU A 230 -6.70 -17.31 -9.88
CA LEU A 230 -6.61 -16.08 -10.69
C LEU A 230 -5.97 -14.94 -9.90
N LEU A 231 -6.36 -14.74 -8.64
CA LEU A 231 -5.73 -13.75 -7.79
C LEU A 231 -4.25 -14.09 -7.52
N GLY A 232 -3.91 -15.35 -7.29
CA GLY A 232 -2.53 -15.81 -7.17
C GLY A 232 -1.68 -15.43 -8.40
N PHE A 233 -2.18 -15.67 -9.60
CA PHE A 233 -1.52 -15.26 -10.84
C PHE A 233 -1.35 -13.74 -10.96
N VAL A 234 -2.38 -12.95 -10.58
CA VAL A 234 -2.29 -11.49 -10.53
C VAL A 234 -1.20 -11.04 -9.56
N LEU A 235 -1.16 -11.59 -8.35
CA LEU A 235 -0.17 -11.25 -7.32
C LEU A 235 1.26 -11.57 -7.79
N VAL A 236 1.49 -12.75 -8.40
CA VAL A 236 2.80 -13.07 -9.00
C VAL A 236 3.14 -12.11 -10.13
N THR A 237 2.18 -11.70 -10.94
CA THR A 237 2.42 -10.73 -12.02
C THR A 237 2.87 -9.39 -11.46
N ILE A 238 2.20 -8.89 -10.41
CA ILE A 238 2.63 -7.67 -9.69
C ILE A 238 4.07 -7.84 -9.20
N SER A 239 4.34 -8.93 -8.49
CA SER A 239 5.66 -9.20 -7.89
C SER A 239 6.78 -9.29 -8.95
N LEU A 240 6.52 -10.01 -10.05
CA LEU A 240 7.46 -10.15 -11.16
C LEU A 240 7.74 -8.80 -11.83
N VAL A 241 6.71 -8.03 -12.17
CA VAL A 241 6.88 -6.73 -12.83
C VAL A 241 7.63 -5.75 -11.92
N THR A 242 7.34 -5.72 -10.61
CA THR A 242 8.11 -4.90 -9.66
C THR A 242 9.59 -5.28 -9.64
N SER A 243 9.93 -6.57 -9.63
CA SER A 243 11.32 -7.03 -9.71
C SER A 243 12.00 -6.61 -11.03
N LEU A 244 11.28 -6.70 -12.16
CA LEU A 244 11.79 -6.26 -13.47
C LEU A 244 12.01 -4.75 -13.54
N ILE A 245 11.13 -3.94 -12.94
CA ILE A 245 11.30 -2.48 -12.83
C ILE A 245 12.60 -2.16 -12.09
N VAL A 246 12.86 -2.83 -10.97
CA VAL A 246 14.08 -2.64 -10.16
C VAL A 246 15.32 -3.15 -10.90
N ALA A 247 15.20 -4.26 -11.65
CA ALA A 247 16.30 -4.75 -12.48
C ALA A 247 16.67 -3.77 -13.61
N ALA A 248 15.68 -3.08 -14.16
CA ALA A 248 15.82 -2.06 -15.21
C ALA A 248 15.88 -0.62 -14.64
N ALA A 249 16.42 -0.44 -13.43
CA ALA A 249 16.41 0.81 -12.69
C ALA A 249 16.80 2.07 -13.50
N PRO A 250 17.86 2.07 -14.34
CA PRO A 250 18.23 3.26 -15.12
C PRO A 250 17.09 3.79 -16.02
N LYS A 251 16.25 2.89 -16.54
CA LYS A 251 15.12 3.24 -17.41
C LYS A 251 13.93 3.83 -16.65
N PHE A 252 13.74 3.40 -15.40
CA PHE A 252 12.54 3.71 -14.63
C PHE A 252 12.76 4.72 -13.50
N LYS A 253 13.99 5.24 -13.33
CA LYS A 253 14.35 6.17 -12.25
C LYS A 253 13.39 7.33 -12.05
N ASN A 254 12.83 7.91 -13.11
CA ASN A 254 11.94 9.08 -12.97
C ASN A 254 10.45 8.72 -12.80
N ASN A 255 10.07 7.45 -13.03
CA ASN A 255 8.67 7.02 -13.11
C ASN A 255 8.35 5.82 -12.19
N TYR A 256 9.34 5.31 -11.44
CA TYR A 256 9.22 4.08 -10.65
C TYR A 256 8.03 4.12 -9.70
N ARG A 257 7.78 5.26 -9.04
CA ARG A 257 6.73 5.38 -8.04
C ARG A 257 5.35 5.19 -8.65
N TRP A 258 5.04 5.91 -9.73
CA TRP A 258 3.76 5.76 -10.42
C TRP A 258 3.59 4.36 -11.00
N LEU A 259 4.65 3.78 -11.58
CA LEU A 259 4.59 2.43 -12.16
C LEU A 259 4.30 1.36 -11.09
N ILE A 260 5.07 1.36 -10.01
CA ILE A 260 4.93 0.38 -8.93
C ILE A 260 3.58 0.52 -8.21
N ASP A 261 3.16 1.76 -7.88
CA ASP A 261 1.84 2.01 -7.30
C ASP A 261 0.72 1.53 -8.22
N SER A 262 0.87 1.72 -9.53
CA SER A 262 -0.15 1.34 -10.51
C SER A 262 -0.33 -0.17 -10.65
N LEU A 263 0.69 -0.98 -10.32
CA LEU A 263 0.55 -2.44 -10.34
C LEU A 263 -0.48 -2.95 -9.34
N LEU A 264 -0.71 -2.23 -8.25
CA LEU A 264 -1.75 -2.57 -7.27
C LEU A 264 -3.18 -2.43 -7.83
N PHE A 265 -3.36 -1.81 -9.00
CA PHE A 265 -4.65 -1.86 -9.72
C PHE A 265 -4.86 -3.15 -10.51
N LEU A 266 -3.84 -3.99 -10.72
CA LEU A 266 -3.99 -5.22 -11.50
C LEU A 266 -5.11 -6.17 -11.03
N PRO A 267 -5.49 -6.26 -9.74
CA PRO A 267 -6.65 -7.06 -9.34
C PRO A 267 -7.97 -6.67 -10.04
N LEU A 268 -8.10 -5.44 -10.57
CA LEU A 268 -9.28 -5.05 -11.37
C LEU A 268 -9.56 -5.99 -12.55
N ILE A 269 -8.55 -6.69 -13.10
CA ILE A 269 -8.75 -7.56 -14.27
C ILE A 269 -9.59 -8.80 -13.97
N ILE A 270 -9.76 -9.16 -12.69
CA ILE A 270 -10.51 -10.35 -12.22
C ILE A 270 -11.69 -9.99 -11.30
N LEU A 271 -11.91 -8.69 -11.05
CA LEU A 271 -13.01 -8.20 -10.22
C LEU A 271 -14.32 -8.15 -10.99
#